data_AF-A0A9E1PM07-F1
#
_entry.id   AF-A0A9E1PM07-F1
#
_cell.length_a   1.000
_cell.length_b   1.000
_cell.length_c   1.000
_cell.angle_alpha   90.00
_cell.angle_beta   90.00
_cell.angle_gamma   90.00
#
_symmetry.space_group_name_H-M   'P 1'
#
loop_
_entity.id
_entity.type
_entity.pdbx_description
1 polymer ?
#
loop_
_entity_poly.entity_id
_entity_poly.type
_entity_poly.pdbx_seq_one_letter_code
_entity_poly.pdbx_strand_id
1 'polypeptide(L)'
;MEAKLQTKQSPQMTRVWDLPLRLFHWAMVVAVVVAAITGFLTPEWWLDLHSVAGYALGVLLAFRLVWGVFGSPYSRFRSFPLKLSDLHQHLISVLHRTPRIFVGHNPAGAWMIVVLLFLLVALVITGVLALGGRENLGPLAFVTVYQIGNISREVHEIAALGLLWAVAIHLLGVFVDTRIFKHPVLAVMMIGNKMSSDKRANGPDGTHTARGAVWFASITGLLIVVGVAMASVTPSGWRNIQTPADYVAECGDCHDAYHPSLRTAAAWRSVMNGLENHYGEDASLDEGTIADIRAYLVENHAGTFDTEVANRIGRIDTPSFRMTDVRRWKKQHRDINESVYRLKSVGSKVNCQGCHKDAESGRFDDDKIHLPSGDKS
;
A
#
# COMPACT_ATOMS: atom_id res chain seq x y z
N MET A 1 22.96 -2.35 67.84
CA MET A 1 23.15 -2.45 66.38
C MET A 1 21.82 -2.95 65.80
N GLU A 2 20.90 -2.02 65.54
CA GLU A 2 19.54 -2.35 65.10
C GLU A 2 19.54 -2.77 63.63
N ALA A 3 19.08 -4.00 63.39
CA ALA A 3 18.83 -4.51 62.05
C ALA A 3 17.66 -3.73 61.43
N LYS A 4 17.93 -2.92 60.40
CA LYS A 4 16.88 -2.31 59.57
C LYS A 4 16.09 -3.42 58.87
N LEU A 5 14.91 -3.71 59.41
CA LEU A 5 13.85 -4.44 58.71
C LEU A 5 13.57 -3.75 57.37
N GLN A 6 13.98 -4.38 56.27
CA GLN A 6 13.53 -3.99 54.93
C GLN A 6 12.03 -4.28 54.86
N THR A 7 11.20 -3.24 55.02
CA THR A 7 9.76 -3.33 54.79
C THR A 7 9.51 -3.74 53.34
N LYS A 8 9.06 -4.98 53.13
CA LYS A 8 8.54 -5.46 51.85
C LYS A 8 7.19 -4.75 51.64
N GLN A 9 7.20 -3.67 50.85
CA GLN A 9 6.02 -2.81 50.65
C GLN A 9 5.04 -3.42 49.63
N SER A 10 3.74 -3.19 49.87
CA SER A 10 2.64 -3.72 49.07
C SER A 10 2.64 -3.11 47.65
N PRO A 11 2.39 -3.91 46.60
CA PRO A 11 2.35 -3.42 45.22
C PRO A 11 1.22 -2.39 45.03
N GLN A 12 1.53 -1.24 44.42
CA GLN A 12 0.55 -0.20 44.07
C GLN A 12 0.18 -0.28 42.58
N MET A 13 -1.06 0.05 42.24
CA MET A 13 -1.48 0.19 40.85
C MET A 13 -0.94 1.49 40.26
N THR A 14 -0.07 1.38 39.25
CA THR A 14 0.43 2.51 38.48
C THR A 14 -0.11 2.47 37.05
N ARG A 15 -0.53 3.62 36.51
CA ARG A 15 -0.83 3.74 35.08
C ARG A 15 0.47 3.84 34.30
N VAL A 16 0.79 2.81 33.52
CA VAL A 16 2.05 2.71 32.76
C VAL A 16 1.86 3.19 31.33
N TRP A 17 0.73 2.88 30.70
CA TRP A 17 0.42 3.30 29.33
C TRP A 17 -0.65 4.39 29.31
N ASP A 18 -0.37 5.50 28.64
CA ASP A 18 -1.35 6.56 28.41
C ASP A 18 -2.47 6.10 27.44
N LEU A 19 -3.61 6.79 27.48
CA LEU A 19 -4.74 6.48 26.59
C LEU A 19 -4.39 6.68 25.09
N PRO A 20 -3.73 7.78 24.68
CA PRO A 20 -3.34 7.98 23.28
C PRO A 20 -2.51 6.82 22.71
N LEU A 21 -1.54 6.30 23.45
CA LEU A 21 -0.70 5.18 23.03
C LEU A 21 -1.49 3.88 22.85
N ARG A 22 -2.46 3.61 23.73
CA ARG A 22 -3.32 2.42 23.63
C ARG A 22 -4.26 2.50 22.42
N LEU A 23 -4.90 3.65 22.22
CA LEU A 23 -5.75 3.88 21.05
C LEU A 23 -4.94 3.77 19.75
N PHE A 24 -3.77 4.38 19.71
CA PHE A 24 -2.82 4.25 18.61
C PHE A 24 -2.51 2.78 18.30
N HIS A 25 -2.15 1.99 19.32
CA HIS A 25 -1.78 0.60 19.10
C HIS A 25 -2.92 -0.23 18.53
N TRP A 26 -4.12 -0.12 19.08
CA TRP A 26 -5.26 -0.90 18.57
C TRP A 26 -5.73 -0.42 17.20
N ALA A 27 -5.67 0.89 16.93
CA ALA A 27 -5.90 1.41 15.58
C ALA A 27 -4.85 0.89 14.58
N MET A 28 -3.58 0.83 14.99
CA MET A 28 -2.49 0.25 14.19
C MET A 28 -2.75 -1.24 13.91
N VAL A 29 -3.15 -2.02 14.91
CA VAL A 29 -3.49 -3.44 14.73
C VAL A 29 -4.63 -3.61 13.71
N VAL A 30 -5.71 -2.84 13.85
CA VAL A 30 -6.84 -2.89 12.90
C VAL A 30 -6.38 -2.53 11.49
N ALA A 31 -5.62 -1.44 11.33
CA ALA A 31 -5.15 -1.00 10.02
C ALA A 31 -4.18 -2.01 9.37
N VAL A 32 -3.27 -2.62 10.15
CA VAL A 32 -2.39 -3.71 9.65
C VAL A 32 -3.21 -4.93 9.23
N VAL A 33 -4.23 -5.31 10.00
CA VAL A 33 -5.10 -6.47 9.66
C VAL A 33 -5.88 -6.20 8.38
N VAL A 34 -6.47 -5.01 8.23
CA VAL A 34 -7.17 -4.62 7.00
C VAL A 34 -6.21 -4.66 5.82
N ALA A 35 -5.03 -4.02 5.93
CA ALA A 35 -4.02 -4.01 4.87
C ALA A 35 -3.52 -5.43 4.51
N ALA A 36 -3.35 -6.32 5.49
CA ALA A 36 -2.93 -7.69 5.25
C ALA A 36 -4.02 -8.52 4.55
N ILE A 37 -5.28 -8.37 4.96
CA ILE A 37 -6.40 -9.05 4.30
C ILE A 37 -6.51 -8.56 2.86
N THR A 38 -6.51 -7.25 2.65
CA THR A 38 -6.67 -6.68 1.31
C THR A 38 -5.47 -6.92 0.40
N GLY A 39 -4.26 -7.03 0.96
CA GLY A 39 -3.04 -7.25 0.19
C GLY A 39 -2.76 -8.72 -0.15
N PHE A 40 -3.17 -9.67 0.70
CA PHE A 40 -2.83 -11.09 0.52
C PHE A 40 -4.01 -12.00 0.15
N LEU A 41 -5.23 -11.65 0.56
CA LEU A 41 -6.38 -12.56 0.48
C LEU A 41 -7.47 -12.09 -0.49
N THR A 42 -7.44 -10.83 -0.93
CA THR A 42 -8.47 -10.28 -1.82
C THR A 42 -7.91 -9.94 -3.20
N PRO A 43 -8.77 -9.80 -4.22
CA PRO A 43 -8.37 -9.39 -5.57
C PRO A 43 -7.88 -7.93 -5.66
N GLU A 44 -7.23 -7.59 -6.78
CA GLU A 44 -6.58 -6.28 -7.02
C GLU A 44 -7.56 -5.09 -6.91
N TRP A 45 -8.85 -5.25 -7.23
CA TRP A 45 -9.84 -4.16 -7.08
C TRP A 45 -10.12 -3.73 -5.62
N TRP A 46 -9.55 -4.40 -4.61
CA TRP A 46 -9.56 -3.93 -3.21
C TRP A 46 -8.42 -2.95 -2.89
N LEU A 47 -7.65 -2.54 -3.90
CA LEU A 47 -6.52 -1.62 -3.77
C LEU A 47 -6.89 -0.29 -3.11
N ASP A 48 -8.10 0.23 -3.34
CA ASP A 48 -8.57 1.46 -2.69
C ASP A 48 -8.60 1.30 -1.16
N LEU A 49 -9.19 0.21 -0.67
CA LEU A 49 -9.27 -0.05 0.77
C LEU A 49 -7.88 -0.33 1.36
N HIS A 50 -7.03 -1.07 0.61
CA HIS A 50 -5.64 -1.27 1.00
C HIS A 50 -4.89 0.05 1.14
N SER A 51 -5.04 0.95 0.18
CA SER A 51 -4.39 2.27 0.17
C SER A 51 -4.90 3.15 1.30
N VAL A 52 -6.22 3.16 1.57
CA VAL A 52 -6.80 3.86 2.73
C VAL A 52 -6.21 3.34 4.04
N ALA A 53 -6.10 2.02 4.21
CA ALA A 53 -5.44 1.43 5.37
C ALA A 53 -3.96 1.86 5.46
N GLY A 54 -3.23 1.87 4.34
CA GLY A 54 -1.86 2.36 4.25
C GLY A 54 -1.70 3.84 4.65
N TYR A 55 -2.60 4.72 4.21
CA TYR A 55 -2.60 6.12 4.63
C TYR A 55 -2.94 6.29 6.12
N ALA A 56 -3.91 5.52 6.63
CA ALA A 56 -4.21 5.49 8.06
C ALA A 56 -2.99 5.05 8.89
N LEU A 57 -2.28 4.01 8.43
CA LEU A 57 -1.00 3.59 9.03
C LEU A 57 0.03 4.73 8.99
N GLY A 58 0.15 5.46 7.87
CA GLY A 58 1.04 6.62 7.76
C GLY A 58 0.74 7.71 8.79
N VAL A 59 -0.52 8.07 8.98
CA VAL A 59 -0.96 9.05 10.00
C VAL A 59 -0.63 8.55 11.41
N LEU A 60 -0.96 7.28 11.70
CA LEU A 60 -0.69 6.66 13.00
C LEU A 60 0.82 6.61 13.29
N LEU A 61 1.65 6.26 12.31
CA LEU A 61 3.10 6.25 12.43
C LEU A 61 3.67 7.64 12.67
N ALA A 62 3.22 8.64 11.92
CA ALA A 62 3.63 10.03 12.12
C ALA A 62 3.31 10.48 13.55
N PHE A 63 2.09 10.20 14.03
CA PHE A 63 1.71 10.42 15.42
C PHE A 63 2.66 9.70 16.39
N ARG A 64 2.93 8.41 16.17
CA ARG A 64 3.77 7.61 17.08
C ARG A 64 5.21 8.09 17.16
N LEU A 65 5.79 8.53 16.04
CA LEU A 65 7.15 9.06 15.99
C LEU A 65 7.24 10.38 16.77
N VAL A 66 6.27 11.28 16.61
CA VAL A 66 6.17 12.53 17.39
C VAL A 66 5.89 12.24 18.87
N TRP A 67 4.93 11.38 19.17
CA TRP A 67 4.55 11.00 20.54
C TRP A 67 5.66 10.23 21.26
N GLY A 68 6.53 9.54 20.51
CA GLY A 68 7.72 8.87 21.03
C GLY A 68 8.83 9.81 21.49
N VAL A 69 8.73 11.10 21.17
CA VAL A 69 9.65 12.14 21.65
C VAL A 69 8.98 12.95 22.77
N PHE A 70 7.73 13.37 22.57
CA PHE A 70 7.05 14.34 23.44
C PHE A 70 6.03 13.76 24.43
N GLY A 71 5.71 12.47 24.32
CA GLY A 71 4.66 11.82 25.11
C GLY A 71 5.02 11.59 26.58
N SER A 72 4.26 10.69 27.21
CA SER A 72 4.46 10.30 28.62
C SER A 72 5.81 9.60 28.84
N PRO A 73 6.33 9.53 30.08
CA PRO A 73 7.66 8.96 30.36
C PRO A 73 7.89 7.56 29.76
N TYR A 74 6.88 6.70 29.79
CA TYR A 74 6.96 5.32 29.27
C TYR A 74 6.66 5.21 27.76
N SER A 75 6.09 6.24 27.12
CA SER A 75 5.89 6.25 25.66
C SER A 75 7.14 6.68 24.89
N ARG A 76 8.08 7.36 25.55
CA ARG A 76 9.28 7.93 24.93
C ARG A 76 10.31 6.88 24.55
N PHE A 77 10.92 7.04 23.38
CA PHE A 77 11.99 6.14 22.90
C PHE A 77 13.22 6.13 23.81
N ARG A 78 13.51 7.24 24.51
CA ARG A 78 14.59 7.32 25.50
C ARG A 78 14.44 6.36 26.68
N SER A 79 13.22 5.88 26.95
CA SER A 79 12.96 4.91 28.03
C SER A 79 13.28 3.47 27.63
N PHE A 80 13.62 3.22 26.35
CA PHE A 80 13.77 1.86 25.84
C PHE A 80 15.14 1.27 26.20
N PRO A 81 15.20 0.08 26.81
CA PRO A 81 16.46 -0.60 27.11
C PRO A 81 17.05 -1.25 25.83
N LEU A 82 17.60 -0.43 24.92
CA LEU A 82 18.14 -0.86 23.62
C LEU A 82 19.61 -1.29 23.66
N LYS A 83 20.10 -1.80 24.80
CA LYS A 83 21.45 -2.36 24.88
C LYS A 83 21.44 -3.82 24.45
N LEU A 84 22.38 -4.19 23.58
CA LEU A 84 22.50 -5.56 23.07
C LEU A 84 22.81 -6.57 24.20
N SER A 85 23.58 -6.14 25.22
CA SER A 85 23.83 -6.91 26.43
C SER A 85 22.55 -7.25 27.20
N ASP A 86 21.64 -6.29 27.31
CA ASP A 86 20.40 -6.43 28.09
C ASP A 86 19.41 -7.34 27.35
N LEU A 87 19.41 -7.28 26.01
CA LEU A 87 18.68 -8.22 25.16
C LEU A 87 19.17 -9.66 25.39
N HIS A 88 20.46 -9.90 25.26
CA HIS A 88 21.05 -11.23 25.41
C HIS A 88 20.80 -11.80 26.82
N GLN A 89 21.04 -11.01 27.87
CA GLN A 89 20.74 -11.41 29.25
C GLN A 89 19.25 -11.72 29.45
N HIS A 90 18.37 -10.93 28.84
CA HIS A 90 16.94 -11.18 28.94
C HIS A 90 16.53 -12.48 28.24
N LEU A 91 17.04 -12.77 27.04
CA LEU A 91 16.77 -14.01 26.32
C LEU A 91 17.24 -15.25 27.12
N ILE A 92 18.44 -15.20 27.72
CA ILE A 92 18.92 -16.25 28.62
C ILE A 92 18.00 -16.40 29.84
N SER A 93 17.58 -15.28 30.45
CA SER A 93 16.68 -15.33 31.62
C SER A 93 15.32 -15.95 31.30
N VAL A 94 14.81 -15.74 30.08
CA VAL A 94 13.58 -16.38 29.59
C VAL A 94 13.79 -17.87 29.39
N LEU A 95 14.93 -18.28 28.80
CA LEU A 95 15.28 -19.70 28.64
C LEU A 95 15.40 -20.42 29.98
N HIS A 96 16.00 -19.76 30.98
CA HIS A 96 16.15 -20.27 32.34
C HIS A 96 14.91 -20.05 33.23
N ARG A 97 13.78 -19.58 32.67
CA ARG A 97 12.51 -19.30 33.36
C ARG A 97 12.63 -18.39 34.60
N THR A 98 13.58 -17.46 34.59
CA THR A 98 13.81 -16.48 35.66
C THR A 98 13.82 -15.03 35.12
N PRO A 99 12.79 -14.61 34.35
CA PRO A 99 12.79 -13.28 33.76
C PRO A 99 12.70 -12.18 34.82
N ARG A 100 13.48 -11.11 34.62
CA ARG A 100 13.37 -9.89 35.44
C ARG A 100 12.06 -9.16 35.16
N ILE A 101 11.46 -8.58 36.20
CA ILE A 101 10.26 -7.76 36.07
C ILE A 101 10.68 -6.34 35.67
N PHE A 102 10.29 -5.90 34.48
CA PHE A 102 10.48 -4.52 34.00
C PHE A 102 9.18 -3.73 34.21
N VAL A 103 9.25 -2.46 34.60
CA VAL A 103 8.05 -1.60 34.78
C VAL A 103 7.48 -1.22 33.41
N GLY A 104 8.32 -0.71 32.51
CA GLY A 104 7.98 -0.42 31.11
C GLY A 104 8.23 -1.61 30.18
N HIS A 105 8.98 -1.40 29.10
CA HIS A 105 9.34 -2.44 28.14
C HIS A 105 10.47 -3.33 28.68
N ASN A 106 10.37 -4.64 28.46
CA ASN A 106 11.52 -5.53 28.57
C ASN A 106 12.44 -5.34 27.34
N PRO A 107 13.73 -5.75 27.40
CA PRO A 107 14.67 -5.58 26.29
C PRO A 107 14.23 -6.20 24.96
N ALA A 108 13.68 -7.42 24.97
CA ALA A 108 13.22 -8.08 23.74
C ALA A 108 12.04 -7.35 23.09
N GLY A 109 11.06 -6.93 23.90
CA GLY A 109 9.90 -6.15 23.47
C GLY A 109 10.29 -4.77 22.95
N ALA A 110 11.28 -4.11 23.57
CA ALA A 110 11.80 -2.82 23.09
C ALA A 110 12.44 -2.95 21.70
N TRP A 111 13.27 -3.97 21.49
CA TRP A 111 13.84 -4.27 20.16
C TRP A 111 12.76 -4.64 19.14
N MET A 112 11.76 -5.43 19.53
CA MET A 112 10.65 -5.79 18.66
C MET A 112 9.85 -4.55 18.21
N ILE A 113 9.62 -3.58 19.09
CA ILE A 113 8.98 -2.31 18.71
C ILE A 113 9.80 -1.57 17.65
N VAL A 114 11.12 -1.52 17.79
CA VAL A 114 11.99 -0.89 16.79
C VAL A 114 11.89 -1.59 15.44
N VAL A 115 11.93 -2.93 15.42
CA VAL A 115 11.78 -3.73 14.20
C VAL A 115 10.43 -3.49 13.54
N LEU A 116 9.34 -3.56 14.31
CA LEU A 116 7.98 -3.32 13.80
C LEU A 116 7.82 -1.90 13.26
N LEU A 117 8.30 -0.88 13.97
CA LEU A 117 8.24 0.51 13.50
C LEU A 117 9.06 0.71 12.22
N PHE A 118 10.25 0.12 12.14
CA PHE A 118 11.08 0.17 10.94
C PHE A 118 10.37 -0.44 9.74
N LEU A 119 9.81 -1.65 9.89
CA LEU A 119 9.07 -2.33 8.82
C LEU A 119 7.82 -1.57 8.40
N LEU A 120 7.06 -1.02 9.36
CA LEU A 120 5.88 -0.22 9.06
C LEU A 120 6.22 1.09 8.34
N VAL A 121 7.30 1.77 8.73
CA VAL A 121 7.78 2.96 8.00
C VAL A 121 8.21 2.59 6.58
N ALA A 122 8.97 1.50 6.42
CA ALA A 122 9.37 1.02 5.11
C ALA A 122 8.15 0.71 4.23
N LEU A 123 7.12 0.04 4.78
CA LEU A 123 5.88 -0.26 4.07
C LEU A 123 5.12 0.98 3.64
N VAL A 124 4.97 1.97 4.52
CA VAL A 124 4.28 3.22 4.15
C VAL A 124 5.04 3.96 3.04
N ILE A 125 6.37 4.06 3.14
CA ILE A 125 7.19 4.73 2.12
C ILE A 125 7.08 3.99 0.78
N THR A 126 7.33 2.68 0.77
CA THR A 126 7.28 1.89 -0.47
C THR A 126 5.87 1.80 -1.04
N GLY A 127 4.83 1.79 -0.20
CA GLY A 127 3.43 1.79 -0.64
C GLY A 127 3.05 3.08 -1.36
N VAL A 128 3.41 4.25 -0.82
CA VAL A 128 3.12 5.54 -1.47
C VAL A 128 3.94 5.71 -2.76
N LEU A 129 5.19 5.22 -2.79
CA LEU A 129 6.01 5.23 -4.01
C LEU A 129 5.48 4.26 -5.07
N ALA A 130 5.00 3.08 -4.67
CA ALA A 130 4.37 2.12 -5.56
C ALA A 130 3.10 2.71 -6.18
N LEU A 131 2.21 3.25 -5.35
CA LEU A 131 0.97 3.88 -5.80
C LEU A 131 1.23 5.07 -6.76
N GLY A 132 2.20 5.92 -6.44
CA GLY A 132 2.59 7.04 -7.29
C GLY A 132 3.21 6.63 -8.61
N GLY A 133 4.21 5.75 -8.57
CA GLY A 133 5.01 5.44 -9.75
C GLY A 133 4.32 4.45 -10.69
N ARG A 134 3.69 3.41 -10.12
CA ARG A 134 3.13 2.30 -10.88
C ARG A 134 1.70 2.60 -11.34
N GLU A 135 0.86 3.07 -10.42
CA GLU A 135 -0.56 3.34 -10.67
C GLU A 135 -0.82 4.80 -11.10
N ASN A 136 0.19 5.67 -11.02
CA ASN A 136 0.04 7.11 -11.27
C ASN A 136 -1.06 7.74 -10.38
N LEU A 137 -1.15 7.29 -9.12
CA LEU A 137 -2.15 7.73 -8.14
C LEU A 137 -1.50 8.25 -6.84
N GLY A 138 -2.25 9.08 -6.12
CA GLY A 138 -1.83 9.58 -4.81
C GLY A 138 -0.76 10.67 -4.87
N PRO A 139 -0.24 11.08 -3.70
CA PRO A 139 0.49 12.33 -3.56
C PRO A 139 1.87 12.33 -4.22
N LEU A 140 2.45 11.17 -4.56
CA LEU A 140 3.75 11.11 -5.24
C LEU A 140 3.64 10.85 -6.75
N ALA A 141 2.43 10.78 -7.30
CA ALA A 141 2.21 10.48 -8.72
C ALA A 141 2.86 11.47 -9.69
N PHE A 142 3.11 12.71 -9.26
CA PHE A 142 3.69 13.77 -10.08
C PHE A 142 5.23 13.82 -10.07
N VAL A 143 5.88 13.07 -9.17
CA VAL A 143 7.36 13.05 -9.01
C VAL A 143 7.97 11.67 -9.22
N THR A 144 7.16 10.65 -9.44
CA THR A 144 7.61 9.26 -9.54
C THR A 144 7.43 8.73 -10.95
N VAL A 145 8.18 7.67 -11.24
CA VAL A 145 8.18 6.96 -12.53
C VAL A 145 7.86 5.49 -12.31
N TYR A 146 7.38 4.81 -13.34
CA TYR A 146 6.98 3.40 -13.30
C TYR A 146 8.08 2.49 -12.74
N GLN A 147 9.33 2.72 -13.14
CA GLN A 147 10.48 1.93 -12.67
C GLN A 147 10.61 1.97 -11.14
N ILE A 148 10.51 3.16 -10.54
CA ILE A 148 10.61 3.35 -9.09
C ILE A 148 9.39 2.74 -8.40
N GLY A 149 8.19 2.93 -8.96
CA GLY A 149 6.97 2.33 -8.43
C GLY A 149 7.02 0.80 -8.43
N ASN A 150 7.49 0.20 -9.52
CA ASN A 150 7.60 -1.26 -9.64
C ASN A 150 8.60 -1.85 -8.64
N ILE A 151 9.79 -1.24 -8.50
CA ILE A 151 10.78 -1.67 -7.51
C ILE A 151 10.20 -1.49 -6.09
N SER A 152 9.53 -0.38 -5.83
CA SER A 152 8.93 -0.11 -4.52
C SER A 152 7.87 -1.15 -4.17
N ARG A 153 7.05 -1.59 -5.14
CA ARG A 153 6.07 -2.67 -4.95
C ARG A 153 6.74 -4.00 -4.58
N GLU A 154 7.85 -4.37 -5.22
CA GLU A 154 8.61 -5.58 -4.86
C GLU A 154 9.17 -5.50 -3.43
N VAL A 155 9.76 -4.36 -3.06
CA VAL A 155 10.26 -4.13 -1.70
C VAL A 155 9.11 -4.12 -0.68
N HIS A 156 7.95 -3.57 -1.05
CA HIS A 156 6.75 -3.56 -0.22
C HIS A 156 6.29 -4.97 0.12
N GLU A 157 6.24 -5.88 -0.85
CA GLU A 157 5.86 -7.28 -0.64
C GLU A 157 6.84 -8.01 0.30
N ILE A 158 8.14 -7.81 0.10
CA ILE A 158 9.18 -8.39 0.97
C ILE A 158 9.05 -7.85 2.40
N ALA A 159 8.87 -6.53 2.55
CA ALA A 159 8.68 -5.89 3.85
C ALA A 159 7.38 -6.35 4.53
N ALA A 160 6.32 -6.61 3.76
CA ALA A 160 5.03 -7.07 4.27
C ALA A 160 5.14 -8.49 4.83
N LEU A 161 5.82 -9.39 4.10
CA LEU A 161 6.13 -10.73 4.60
C LEU A 161 7.00 -10.66 5.87
N GLY A 162 8.01 -9.79 5.89
CA GLY A 162 8.83 -9.53 7.06
C GLY A 162 8.01 -9.04 8.26
N LEU A 163 7.05 -8.15 8.04
CA LEU A 163 6.14 -7.65 9.06
C LEU A 163 5.27 -8.78 9.63
N LEU A 164 4.69 -9.64 8.79
CA LEU A 164 3.88 -10.77 9.25
C LEU A 164 4.68 -11.71 10.17
N TRP A 165 5.93 -12.01 9.81
CA TRP A 165 6.83 -12.79 10.66
C TRP A 165 7.14 -12.07 11.98
N ALA A 166 7.46 -10.78 11.93
CA ALA A 166 7.74 -9.99 13.13
C ALA A 166 6.51 -9.93 14.06
N VAL A 167 5.30 -9.77 13.51
CA VAL A 167 4.04 -9.82 14.25
C VAL A 167 3.82 -11.20 14.86
N ALA A 168 4.07 -12.30 14.14
CA ALA A 168 3.96 -13.64 14.69
C ALA A 168 4.90 -13.86 15.89
N ILE A 169 6.16 -13.41 15.78
CA ILE A 169 7.15 -13.47 16.87
C ILE A 169 6.72 -12.59 18.04
N HIS A 170 6.18 -11.39 17.77
CA HIS A 170 5.65 -10.49 18.78
C HIS A 170 4.50 -11.14 19.56
N LEU A 171 3.52 -11.72 18.88
CA LEU A 171 2.39 -12.42 19.50
C LEU A 171 2.83 -13.65 20.29
N LEU A 172 3.84 -14.38 19.81
CA LEU A 172 4.47 -15.47 20.57
C LEU A 172 5.10 -14.96 21.87
N GLY A 173 5.81 -13.82 21.82
CA GLY A 173 6.35 -13.16 23.01
C GLY A 173 5.26 -12.78 24.02
N VAL A 174 4.15 -12.19 23.55
CA VAL A 174 2.99 -11.87 24.38
C VAL A 174 2.38 -13.13 25.00
N PHE A 175 2.27 -14.22 24.23
CA PHE A 175 1.76 -15.50 24.70
C PHE A 175 2.66 -16.09 25.80
N VAL A 176 3.99 -16.10 25.58
CA VAL A 176 4.98 -16.58 26.55
C VAL A 176 4.90 -15.78 27.85
N ASP A 177 4.93 -14.46 27.78
CA ASP A 177 4.82 -13.60 28.96
C ASP A 177 3.50 -13.81 29.70
N THR A 178 2.39 -13.92 28.97
CA THR A 178 1.05 -14.06 29.57
C THR A 178 0.79 -15.45 30.16
N ARG A 179 1.19 -16.52 29.47
CA ARG A 179 0.83 -17.89 29.86
C ARG A 179 1.92 -18.58 30.69
N ILE A 180 3.19 -18.38 30.34
CA ILE A 180 4.30 -19.06 31.02
C ILE A 180 4.71 -18.24 32.24
N PHE A 181 4.90 -16.94 32.07
CA PHE A 181 5.36 -16.06 33.14
C PHE A 181 4.23 -15.39 33.93
N LYS A 182 2.97 -15.60 33.53
CA LYS A 182 1.76 -15.07 34.19
C LYS A 182 1.79 -13.54 34.33
N HIS A 183 2.47 -12.85 33.41
CA HIS A 183 2.49 -11.40 33.32
C HIS A 183 1.30 -10.95 32.47
N PRO A 184 0.34 -10.15 32.98
CA PRO A 184 -0.89 -9.82 32.25
C PRO A 184 -0.67 -8.74 31.17
N VAL A 185 0.26 -8.96 30.23
CA VAL A 185 0.70 -7.96 29.23
C VAL A 185 -0.46 -7.45 28.38
N LEU A 186 -1.33 -8.36 27.90
CA LEU A 186 -2.51 -7.98 27.11
C LEU A 186 -3.49 -7.12 27.92
N ALA A 187 -3.79 -7.50 29.17
CA ALA A 187 -4.71 -6.74 30.02
C ALA A 187 -4.13 -5.36 30.36
N VAL A 188 -2.82 -5.28 30.59
CA VAL A 188 -2.11 -4.01 30.78
C VAL A 188 -2.19 -3.14 29.52
N MET A 189 -2.15 -3.70 28.32
CA MET A 189 -2.33 -2.94 27.08
C MET A 189 -3.77 -2.48 26.85
N MET A 190 -4.76 -3.23 27.34
CA MET A 190 -6.17 -2.84 27.28
C MET A 190 -6.52 -1.77 28.31
N ILE A 191 -6.06 -1.90 29.55
CA ILE A 191 -6.51 -1.10 30.71
C ILE A 191 -5.49 0.01 31.08
N GLY A 192 -4.21 -0.17 30.73
CA GLY A 192 -3.13 0.79 30.95
C GLY A 192 -2.50 0.73 32.35
N ASN A 193 -3.07 -0.05 33.28
CA ASN A 193 -2.63 -0.13 34.67
C ASN A 193 -1.79 -1.40 34.90
N LYS A 194 -0.72 -1.27 35.68
CA LYS A 194 0.17 -2.37 36.08
C LYS A 194 0.51 -2.24 37.56
N MET A 195 0.60 -3.36 38.27
CA MET A 195 1.09 -3.39 39.65
C MET A 195 2.60 -3.12 39.67
N SER A 196 3.02 -2.07 40.37
CA SER A 196 4.41 -1.63 40.53
C SER A 196 4.71 -1.45 42.02
N SER A 197 5.91 -1.84 42.45
CA SER A 197 6.44 -1.51 43.78
C SER A 197 7.20 -0.17 43.79
N ASP A 198 7.35 0.48 42.63
CA ASP A 198 8.11 1.72 42.48
C ASP A 198 7.22 2.96 42.66
N LYS A 199 7.44 3.70 43.76
CA LYS A 199 6.74 4.96 44.09
C LYS A 199 7.05 6.12 43.14
N ARG A 200 8.10 6.03 42.30
CA ARG A 200 8.47 7.10 41.35
C ARG A 200 7.69 7.04 40.04
N ALA A 201 6.92 5.99 39.84
CA ALA A 201 6.13 5.80 38.65
C ALA A 201 4.87 6.68 38.73
N ASN A 202 5.04 7.98 38.50
CA ASN A 202 3.93 8.90 38.27
C ASN A 202 3.31 8.55 36.91
N GLY A 203 2.09 8.02 36.93
CA GLY A 203 1.35 7.72 35.72
C GLY A 203 1.01 8.99 34.92
N PRO A 204 0.71 8.87 33.62
CA PRO A 204 0.29 9.99 32.80
C PRO A 204 -0.99 10.64 33.35
N ASP A 205 -0.97 11.96 33.51
CA ASP A 205 -2.11 12.77 33.93
C ASP A 205 -3.11 13.04 32.77
N GLY A 206 -4.23 13.71 33.08
CA GLY A 206 -5.25 14.06 32.09
C GLY A 206 -4.74 14.99 30.97
N THR A 207 -3.71 15.80 31.23
CA THR A 207 -3.14 16.75 30.27
C THR A 207 -2.42 16.02 29.12
N HIS A 208 -1.82 14.87 29.40
CA HIS A 208 -1.23 14.02 28.36
C HIS A 208 -2.27 13.50 27.35
N THR A 209 -3.50 13.23 27.79
CA THR A 209 -4.56 12.76 26.88
C THR A 209 -4.98 13.87 25.93
N ALA A 210 -5.23 15.08 26.46
CA ALA A 210 -5.58 16.24 25.65
C ALA A 210 -4.48 16.61 24.64
N ARG A 211 -3.20 16.61 25.08
CA ARG A 211 -2.05 16.85 24.19
C ARG A 211 -1.95 15.80 23.09
N GLY A 212 -2.20 14.53 23.41
CA GLY A 212 -2.20 13.44 22.41
C GLY A 212 -3.26 13.66 21.33
N ALA A 213 -4.47 14.04 21.74
CA ALA A 213 -5.56 14.33 20.80
C ALA A 213 -5.23 15.52 19.89
N VAL A 214 -4.66 16.61 20.44
CA VAL A 214 -4.24 17.78 19.65
C VAL A 214 -3.18 17.39 18.61
N TRP A 215 -2.12 16.67 19.01
CA TRP A 215 -1.09 16.23 18.08
C TRP A 215 -1.65 15.33 16.97
N PHE A 216 -2.51 14.38 17.34
CA PHE A 216 -3.14 13.49 16.36
C PHE A 216 -3.99 14.28 15.35
N ALA A 217 -4.82 15.21 15.82
CA ALA A 217 -5.64 16.07 14.96
C ALA A 217 -4.80 16.97 14.05
N SER A 218 -3.75 17.60 14.58
CA SER A 218 -2.84 18.47 13.80
C SER A 218 -2.09 17.70 12.71
N ILE A 219 -1.54 16.52 13.04
CA ILE A 219 -0.84 15.66 12.07
C ILE A 219 -1.81 15.18 10.99
N THR A 220 -2.99 14.72 11.39
CA THR A 220 -4.02 14.26 10.46
C THR A 220 -4.46 15.38 9.52
N GLY A 221 -4.76 16.57 10.06
CA GLY A 221 -5.15 17.74 9.27
C GLY A 221 -4.07 18.15 8.28
N LEU A 222 -2.80 18.21 8.71
CA LEU A 222 -1.68 18.52 7.83
C LEU A 222 -1.53 17.50 6.70
N LEU A 223 -1.56 16.21 7.00
CA LEU A 223 -1.41 15.14 6.01
C LEU A 223 -2.57 15.11 5.01
N ILE A 224 -3.81 15.38 5.45
CA ILE A 224 -4.96 15.52 4.55
C ILE A 224 -4.78 16.71 3.61
N VAL A 225 -4.40 17.89 4.13
CA VAL A 225 -4.21 19.10 3.31
C VAL A 225 -3.13 18.87 2.26
N VAL A 226 -1.98 18.30 2.66
CA VAL A 226 -0.89 17.97 1.75
C VAL A 226 -1.33 16.93 0.72
N GLY A 227 -2.01 15.87 1.15
CA GLY A 227 -2.49 14.81 0.27
C GLY A 227 -3.47 15.32 -0.79
N VAL A 228 -4.45 16.15 -0.40
CA VAL A 228 -5.43 16.75 -1.33
C VAL A 228 -4.75 17.70 -2.31
N ALA A 229 -3.83 18.55 -1.82
CA ALA A 229 -3.09 19.46 -2.69
C ALA A 229 -2.27 18.69 -3.75
N MET A 230 -1.60 17.61 -3.35
CA MET A 230 -0.80 16.79 -4.27
C MET A 230 -1.65 15.94 -5.22
N ALA A 231 -2.83 15.46 -4.79
CA ALA A 231 -3.74 14.69 -5.64
C ALA A 231 -4.34 15.52 -6.80
N SER A 232 -4.34 16.85 -6.69
CA SER A 232 -4.79 17.74 -7.76
C SER A 232 -3.75 17.96 -8.87
N VAL A 233 -2.53 17.46 -8.69
CA VAL A 233 -1.43 17.58 -9.66
C VAL A 233 -1.49 16.43 -10.65
N THR A 234 -1.35 16.73 -11.94
CA THR A 234 -1.28 15.72 -13.00
C THR A 234 -0.11 14.76 -12.77
N PRO A 235 -0.32 13.44 -12.82
CA PRO A 235 0.76 12.47 -12.70
C PRO A 235 1.84 12.65 -13.77
N SER A 236 3.12 12.46 -13.41
CA SER A 236 4.26 12.66 -14.33
C SER A 236 4.33 11.63 -15.44
N GLY A 237 3.79 10.43 -15.21
CA GLY A 237 3.79 9.34 -16.18
C GLY A 237 2.60 9.33 -17.14
N TRP A 238 1.66 10.26 -17.01
CA TRP A 238 0.45 10.28 -17.83
C TRP A 238 0.28 11.61 -18.56
N ARG A 239 -0.25 11.53 -19.80
CA ARG A 239 -0.51 12.69 -20.65
C ARG A 239 -1.98 12.69 -21.04
N ASN A 240 -2.64 13.82 -20.86
CA ASN A 240 -3.96 14.02 -21.46
C ASN A 240 -3.77 14.29 -22.96
N ILE A 241 -4.30 13.42 -23.81
CA ILE A 241 -4.25 13.57 -25.26
C ILE A 241 -5.67 13.67 -25.81
N GLN A 242 -5.86 14.44 -26.87
CA GLN A 242 -7.15 14.53 -27.56
C GLN A 242 -7.17 13.53 -28.71
N THR A 243 -8.14 12.61 -28.69
CA THR A 243 -8.33 11.62 -29.76
C THR A 243 -9.01 12.28 -30.96
N PRO A 244 -8.45 12.17 -32.19
CA PRO A 244 -9.08 12.69 -33.39
C PRO A 244 -10.43 12.02 -33.65
N ALA A 245 -11.43 12.81 -34.08
CA ALA A 245 -12.77 12.30 -34.38
C ALA A 245 -12.73 11.26 -35.52
N ASP A 246 -11.93 11.52 -36.55
CA ASP A 246 -11.79 10.61 -37.70
C ASP A 246 -11.16 9.27 -37.29
N TYR A 247 -10.23 9.27 -36.32
CA TYR A 247 -9.70 8.00 -35.80
C TYR A 247 -10.80 7.16 -35.14
N VAL A 248 -11.69 7.80 -34.37
CA VAL A 248 -12.80 7.11 -33.73
C VAL A 248 -13.82 6.64 -34.77
N ALA A 249 -14.13 7.47 -35.76
CA ALA A 249 -15.10 7.14 -36.81
C ALA A 249 -14.63 5.98 -37.69
N GLU A 250 -13.37 6.01 -38.15
CA GLU A 250 -12.86 5.03 -39.11
C GLU A 250 -12.44 3.72 -38.46
N CYS A 251 -11.92 3.76 -37.22
CA CYS A 251 -11.42 2.55 -36.54
C CYS A 251 -12.38 2.00 -35.48
N GLY A 252 -13.27 2.84 -34.93
CA GLY A 252 -14.14 2.51 -33.79
C GLY A 252 -15.28 1.54 -34.10
N ASP A 253 -15.64 1.38 -35.38
CA ASP A 253 -16.76 0.53 -35.80
C ASP A 253 -16.45 -0.98 -35.70
N CYS A 254 -15.17 -1.35 -35.81
CA CYS A 254 -14.72 -2.76 -35.78
C CYS A 254 -14.24 -3.18 -34.39
N HIS A 255 -13.49 -2.31 -33.71
CA HIS A 255 -12.98 -2.48 -32.35
C HIS A 255 -12.89 -1.10 -31.70
N ASP A 256 -12.75 -1.02 -30.37
CA ASP A 256 -12.56 0.29 -29.72
C ASP A 256 -11.37 1.04 -30.35
N ALA A 257 -11.48 2.36 -30.47
CA ALA A 257 -10.35 3.21 -30.83
C ALA A 257 -9.26 3.06 -29.74
N TYR A 258 -8.29 2.21 -30.01
CA TYR A 258 -7.27 1.85 -29.04
C TYR A 258 -6.42 3.06 -28.68
N HIS A 259 -6.24 3.28 -27.40
CA HIS A 259 -5.38 4.35 -26.93
C HIS A 259 -3.92 4.15 -27.45
N PRO A 260 -3.27 5.20 -27.98
CA PRO A 260 -1.91 5.14 -28.54
C PRO A 260 -0.83 4.53 -27.62
N SER A 261 -1.02 4.61 -26.29
CA SER A 261 -0.12 4.01 -25.29
C SER A 261 -0.02 2.49 -25.35
N LEU A 262 -0.89 1.83 -26.11
CA LEU A 262 -0.99 0.38 -26.19
C LEU A 262 0.00 -0.29 -27.14
N ARG A 263 0.71 0.47 -27.99
CA ARG A 263 1.73 -0.08 -28.91
C ARG A 263 2.89 0.90 -29.13
N THR A 264 4.01 0.39 -29.63
CA THR A 264 5.16 1.20 -30.05
C THR A 264 4.85 1.97 -31.33
N ALA A 265 5.61 3.05 -31.60
CA ALA A 265 5.50 3.78 -32.86
C ALA A 265 5.77 2.88 -34.07
N ALA A 266 6.71 1.93 -33.94
CA ALA A 266 7.01 0.98 -35.00
C ALA A 266 5.82 0.04 -35.27
N ALA A 267 5.21 -0.51 -34.22
CA ALA A 267 4.03 -1.35 -34.34
C ALA A 267 2.84 -0.58 -34.93
N TRP A 268 2.59 0.67 -34.51
CA TRP A 268 1.53 1.49 -35.11
C TRP A 268 1.76 1.74 -36.59
N ARG A 269 3.00 2.05 -37.01
CA ARG A 269 3.32 2.16 -38.45
C ARG A 269 3.06 0.85 -39.19
N SER A 270 3.47 -0.29 -38.64
CA SER A 270 3.24 -1.59 -39.25
C SER A 270 1.76 -1.90 -39.41
N VAL A 271 0.94 -1.60 -38.40
CA VAL A 271 -0.52 -1.80 -38.45
C VAL A 271 -1.15 -0.89 -39.51
N MET A 272 -0.81 0.41 -39.52
CA MET A 272 -1.37 1.37 -40.48
C MET A 272 -0.92 1.15 -41.92
N ASN A 273 0.24 0.52 -42.13
CA ASN A 273 0.71 0.16 -43.46
C ASN A 273 0.08 -1.13 -44.00
N GLY A 274 -0.61 -1.91 -43.17
CA GLY A 274 -1.18 -3.22 -43.52
C GLY A 274 -2.71 -3.25 -43.54
N LEU A 275 -3.37 -2.11 -43.73
CA LEU A 275 -4.84 -2.00 -43.63
C LEU A 275 -5.60 -2.81 -44.68
N GLU A 276 -5.02 -2.99 -45.86
CA GLU A 276 -5.55 -3.86 -46.94
C GLU A 276 -5.72 -5.34 -46.52
N ASN A 277 -5.02 -5.76 -45.46
CA ASN A 277 -5.16 -7.06 -44.83
C ASN A 277 -5.03 -6.91 -43.31
N HIS A 278 -5.98 -6.15 -42.75
CA HIS A 278 -6.09 -5.91 -41.33
C HIS A 278 -6.70 -7.13 -40.64
N TYR A 279 -5.85 -8.13 -40.42
CA TYR A 279 -6.21 -9.36 -39.70
C TYR A 279 -7.28 -10.23 -40.35
N GLY A 280 -7.31 -10.24 -41.69
CA GLY A 280 -8.27 -11.00 -42.49
C GLY A 280 -9.45 -10.19 -42.99
N GLU A 281 -9.52 -8.91 -42.62
CA GLU A 281 -10.49 -7.93 -43.13
C GLU A 281 -9.76 -6.83 -43.90
N ASP A 282 -10.46 -6.17 -44.84
CA ASP A 282 -9.98 -4.97 -45.52
C ASP A 282 -10.47 -3.73 -44.74
N ALA A 283 -9.53 -3.00 -44.15
CA ALA A 283 -9.77 -1.76 -43.42
C ALA A 283 -9.10 -0.57 -44.11
N SER A 284 -8.92 -0.63 -45.43
CA SER A 284 -8.30 0.44 -46.21
C SER A 284 -9.10 1.75 -46.12
N LEU A 285 -8.36 2.86 -46.06
CA LEU A 285 -8.86 4.23 -45.98
C LEU A 285 -8.16 5.08 -47.04
N ASP A 286 -8.62 6.30 -47.28
CA ASP A 286 -7.91 7.22 -48.16
C ASP A 286 -6.54 7.61 -47.58
N GLU A 287 -5.60 7.98 -48.46
CA GLU A 287 -4.21 8.25 -48.08
C GLU A 287 -4.06 9.40 -47.07
N GLY A 288 -4.95 10.41 -47.13
CA GLY A 288 -4.95 11.55 -46.22
C GLY A 288 -5.30 11.12 -44.81
N THR A 289 -6.43 10.41 -44.68
CA THR A 289 -6.89 9.85 -43.40
C THR A 289 -5.88 8.87 -42.79
N ILE A 290 -5.25 8.00 -43.60
CA ILE A 290 -4.16 7.12 -43.14
C ILE A 290 -2.99 7.95 -42.61
N ALA A 291 -2.59 9.02 -43.29
CA ALA A 291 -1.48 9.87 -42.86
C ALA A 291 -1.77 10.53 -41.51
N ASP A 292 -2.97 11.09 -41.33
CA ASP A 292 -3.37 11.81 -40.11
C ASP A 292 -3.50 10.87 -38.91
N ILE A 293 -4.21 9.75 -39.05
CA ILE A 293 -4.37 8.75 -37.98
C ILE A 293 -3.01 8.17 -37.57
N ARG A 294 -2.17 7.82 -38.56
CA ARG A 294 -0.82 7.29 -38.31
C ARG A 294 0.05 8.30 -37.60
N ALA A 295 0.00 9.58 -37.99
CA ALA A 295 0.76 10.64 -37.33
C ALA A 295 0.36 10.74 -35.84
N TYR A 296 -0.95 10.77 -35.55
CA TYR A 296 -1.47 10.79 -34.18
C TYR A 296 -1.01 9.58 -33.35
N LEU A 297 -1.14 8.35 -33.87
CA LEU A 297 -0.75 7.13 -33.17
C LEU A 297 0.76 7.05 -32.93
N VAL A 298 1.56 7.47 -33.91
CA VAL A 298 3.03 7.47 -33.81
C VAL A 298 3.52 8.56 -32.86
N GLU A 299 2.92 9.74 -32.86
CA GLU A 299 3.28 10.84 -31.96
C GLU A 299 2.95 10.52 -30.49
N ASN A 300 1.87 9.79 -30.26
CA ASN A 300 1.37 9.46 -28.92
C ASN A 300 1.65 8.00 -28.51
N HIS A 301 2.60 7.34 -29.15
CA HIS A 301 2.88 5.91 -28.89
C HIS A 301 3.28 5.61 -27.43
N ALA A 302 3.32 4.33 -27.07
CA ALA A 302 3.67 3.82 -25.72
C ALA A 302 4.98 4.34 -25.10
N GLY A 303 5.90 4.89 -25.89
CA GLY A 303 7.14 5.48 -25.39
C GLY A 303 6.94 6.86 -24.75
N THR A 304 5.83 7.53 -25.05
CA THR A 304 5.51 8.87 -24.53
C THR A 304 4.70 8.85 -23.24
N PHE A 305 4.31 7.66 -22.77
CA PHE A 305 3.57 7.42 -21.53
C PHE A 305 4.42 6.57 -20.59
N ASP A 306 4.39 6.87 -19.31
CA ASP A 306 5.01 6.08 -18.24
C ASP A 306 3.96 5.50 -17.29
N THR A 307 2.91 4.93 -17.87
CA THR A 307 1.86 4.18 -17.16
C THR A 307 2.23 2.70 -17.05
N GLU A 308 1.56 1.97 -16.16
CA GLU A 308 1.72 0.51 -16.08
C GLU A 308 1.48 -0.17 -17.44
N VAL A 309 0.37 0.14 -18.11
CA VAL A 309 0.01 -0.51 -19.37
C VAL A 309 1.01 -0.19 -20.47
N ALA A 310 1.47 1.06 -20.59
CA ALA A 310 2.51 1.42 -21.56
C ALA A 310 3.80 0.61 -21.32
N ASN A 311 4.23 0.49 -20.07
CA ASN A 311 5.45 -0.23 -19.71
C ASN A 311 5.35 -1.76 -19.89
N ARG A 312 4.22 -2.36 -19.54
CA ARG A 312 4.07 -3.81 -19.44
C ARG A 312 3.41 -4.48 -20.64
N ILE A 313 2.75 -3.67 -21.47
CA ILE A 313 2.04 -4.14 -22.66
C ILE A 313 2.47 -3.32 -23.87
N GLY A 314 2.36 -1.99 -23.80
CA GLY A 314 2.53 -1.13 -24.96
C GLY A 314 3.92 -1.11 -25.59
N ARG A 315 4.96 -1.17 -24.77
CA ARG A 315 6.36 -1.21 -25.20
C ARG A 315 6.84 -2.61 -25.62
N ILE A 316 5.95 -3.60 -25.68
CA ILE A 316 6.30 -4.98 -26.04
C ILE A 316 5.75 -5.30 -27.43
N ASP A 317 6.66 -5.45 -28.39
CA ASP A 317 6.29 -5.87 -29.74
C ASP A 317 6.09 -7.38 -29.85
N THR A 318 5.08 -7.75 -30.63
CA THR A 318 4.74 -9.14 -30.99
C THR A 318 4.87 -9.29 -32.50
N PRO A 319 5.19 -10.49 -33.02
CA PRO A 319 5.28 -10.70 -34.48
C PRO A 319 3.98 -10.38 -35.23
N SER A 320 2.83 -10.54 -34.58
CA SER A 320 1.50 -10.23 -35.13
C SER A 320 1.10 -8.75 -34.97
N PHE A 321 1.89 -7.97 -34.22
CA PHE A 321 1.56 -6.65 -33.71
C PHE A 321 0.26 -6.56 -32.89
N ARG A 322 -0.38 -7.70 -32.57
CA ARG A 322 -1.57 -7.75 -31.72
C ARG A 322 -1.17 -7.57 -30.28
N MET A 323 -1.87 -6.68 -29.59
CA MET A 323 -1.70 -6.48 -28.15
C MET A 323 -2.13 -7.72 -27.34
N THR A 324 -3.19 -8.42 -27.78
CA THR A 324 -3.69 -9.64 -27.13
C THR A 324 -2.67 -10.79 -27.17
N ASP A 325 -1.64 -10.70 -28.01
CA ASP A 325 -0.55 -11.66 -28.06
C ASP A 325 0.53 -11.45 -27.00
N VAL A 326 0.56 -10.28 -26.36
CA VAL A 326 1.53 -9.97 -25.31
C VAL A 326 1.33 -10.91 -24.12
N ARG A 327 2.41 -11.57 -23.68
CA ARG A 327 2.37 -12.53 -22.56
C ARG A 327 1.73 -11.94 -21.30
N ARG A 328 1.99 -10.66 -21.00
CA ARG A 328 1.39 -10.01 -19.84
C ARG A 328 -0.12 -9.83 -19.98
N TRP A 329 -0.60 -9.43 -21.16
CA TRP A 329 -2.03 -9.34 -21.45
C TRP A 329 -2.71 -10.70 -21.20
N LYS A 330 -2.15 -11.80 -21.76
CA LYS A 330 -2.65 -13.16 -21.56
C LYS A 330 -2.67 -13.55 -20.08
N LYS A 331 -1.63 -13.19 -19.32
CA LYS A 331 -1.56 -13.48 -17.88
C LYS A 331 -2.63 -12.74 -17.07
N GLN A 332 -2.88 -11.47 -17.35
CA GLN A 332 -3.86 -10.67 -16.60
C GLN A 332 -5.30 -11.14 -16.89
N HIS A 333 -5.56 -11.59 -18.13
CA HIS A 333 -6.90 -11.97 -18.58
C HIS A 333 -7.20 -13.48 -18.46
N ARG A 334 -6.25 -14.30 -18.00
CA ARG A 334 -6.39 -15.78 -17.99
C ARG A 334 -7.53 -16.30 -17.11
N ASP A 335 -7.85 -15.55 -16.05
CA ASP A 335 -8.83 -15.95 -15.03
C ASP A 335 -10.24 -15.40 -15.35
N ILE A 336 -10.40 -14.71 -16.49
CA ILE A 336 -11.69 -14.25 -17.00
C ILE A 336 -12.38 -15.39 -17.74
N ASN A 337 -13.61 -15.70 -17.36
CA ASN A 337 -14.39 -16.75 -18.00
C ASN A 337 -14.72 -16.38 -19.46
N GLU A 338 -14.59 -17.32 -20.39
CA GLU A 338 -14.83 -17.08 -21.82
C GLU A 338 -16.28 -16.62 -22.12
N SER A 339 -17.24 -16.94 -21.25
CA SER A 339 -18.62 -16.44 -21.36
C SER A 339 -18.73 -14.92 -21.25
N VAL A 340 -17.81 -14.25 -20.53
CA VAL A 340 -17.78 -12.79 -20.41
C VAL A 340 -17.51 -12.14 -21.76
N TYR A 341 -16.58 -12.70 -22.53
CA TYR A 341 -16.28 -12.21 -23.89
C TYR A 341 -17.41 -12.43 -24.88
N ARG A 342 -18.40 -13.27 -24.55
CA ARG A 342 -19.58 -13.53 -25.39
C ARG A 342 -20.78 -12.65 -25.01
N LEU A 343 -20.71 -11.90 -23.91
CA LEU A 343 -21.74 -10.94 -23.54
C LEU A 343 -21.87 -9.88 -24.62
N LYS A 344 -23.08 -9.40 -24.89
CA LYS A 344 -23.32 -8.40 -25.94
C LYS A 344 -22.56 -7.10 -25.64
N SER A 345 -22.41 -6.74 -24.37
CA SER A 345 -21.67 -5.56 -23.91
C SER A 345 -20.16 -5.65 -24.12
N VAL A 346 -19.61 -6.85 -24.35
CA VAL A 346 -18.17 -7.08 -24.55
C VAL A 346 -17.91 -7.56 -25.98
N GLY A 347 -18.59 -8.61 -26.42
CA GLY A 347 -18.56 -9.15 -27.78
C GLY A 347 -17.28 -9.90 -28.13
N SER A 348 -16.12 -9.42 -27.70
CA SER A 348 -14.83 -10.07 -27.95
C SER A 348 -13.71 -9.53 -27.05
N LYS A 349 -12.52 -10.14 -27.16
CA LYS A 349 -11.29 -9.72 -26.46
C LYS A 349 -10.70 -8.40 -26.96
N VAL A 350 -11.23 -7.83 -28.05
CA VAL A 350 -10.75 -6.57 -28.66
C VAL A 350 -11.55 -5.34 -28.22
N ASN A 351 -12.66 -5.53 -27.52
CA ASN A 351 -13.44 -4.45 -26.88
C ASN A 351 -12.96 -4.27 -25.43
N CYS A 352 -11.90 -3.49 -25.27
CA CYS A 352 -11.34 -3.17 -23.96
C CYS A 352 -12.32 -2.34 -23.12
N GLN A 353 -13.08 -1.41 -23.72
CA GLN A 353 -14.03 -0.51 -23.04
C GLN A 353 -15.24 -1.26 -22.43
N GLY A 354 -15.54 -2.45 -22.96
CA GLY A 354 -16.50 -3.38 -22.40
C GLY A 354 -16.29 -3.61 -20.90
N CYS A 355 -15.02 -3.73 -20.48
CA CYS A 355 -14.62 -3.95 -19.08
C CYS A 355 -13.83 -2.78 -18.46
N HIS A 356 -12.98 -2.10 -19.22
CA HIS A 356 -12.12 -1.00 -18.76
C HIS A 356 -12.76 0.35 -19.07
N LYS A 357 -13.45 0.95 -18.09
CA LYS A 357 -14.23 2.18 -18.32
C LYS A 357 -13.39 3.44 -18.58
N ASP A 358 -12.10 3.35 -18.35
CA ASP A 358 -11.12 4.40 -18.56
C ASP A 358 -10.14 4.08 -19.71
N ALA A 359 -10.43 3.08 -20.55
CA ALA A 359 -9.51 2.65 -21.61
C ALA A 359 -9.13 3.79 -22.58
N GLU A 360 -10.04 4.73 -22.82
CA GLU A 360 -9.79 5.94 -23.62
C GLU A 360 -8.72 6.87 -23.02
N SER A 361 -8.50 6.80 -21.70
CA SER A 361 -7.46 7.59 -21.02
C SER A 361 -6.07 6.98 -21.16
N GLY A 362 -5.98 5.71 -21.56
CA GLY A 362 -4.72 4.98 -21.62
C GLY A 362 -4.14 4.57 -20.26
N ARG A 363 -4.86 4.81 -19.16
CA ARG A 363 -4.45 4.44 -17.79
C ARG A 363 -4.73 2.98 -17.48
N PHE A 364 -5.96 2.54 -17.74
CA PHE A 364 -6.47 1.20 -17.40
C PHE A 364 -6.33 0.92 -15.89
N ASP A 365 -6.76 1.88 -15.08
CA ASP A 365 -6.69 1.79 -13.62
C ASP A 365 -7.56 0.63 -13.10
N ASP A 366 -7.05 -0.15 -12.15
CA ASP A 366 -7.71 -1.35 -11.62
C ASP A 366 -9.10 -1.06 -11.01
N ASP A 367 -9.30 0.13 -10.42
CA ASP A 367 -10.57 0.57 -9.82
C ASP A 367 -11.63 0.94 -10.87
N LYS A 368 -11.23 1.11 -12.14
CA LYS A 368 -12.13 1.38 -13.27
C LYS A 368 -12.53 0.12 -14.03
N ILE A 369 -12.00 -1.04 -13.64
CA ILE A 369 -12.33 -2.34 -14.24
C ILE A 369 -13.64 -2.87 -13.67
N HIS A 370 -14.63 -3.05 -14.53
CA HIS A 370 -15.93 -3.60 -14.18
C HIS A 370 -16.27 -4.74 -15.12
N LEU A 371 -16.23 -5.98 -14.63
CA LEU A 371 -16.69 -7.12 -15.41
C LEU A 371 -18.23 -7.09 -15.48
N PRO A 372 -18.83 -7.00 -16.68
CA PRO A 372 -20.27 -7.03 -16.81
C PRO A 372 -20.82 -8.36 -16.31
N SER A 373 -21.91 -8.29 -15.55
CA SER A 373 -22.61 -9.48 -15.06
C SER A 373 -23.84 -9.72 -15.91
N GLY A 374 -23.84 -10.84 -16.64
CA GLY A 374 -25.00 -11.39 -17.34
C GLY A 374 -25.90 -10.37 -18.02
N ASP A 375 -25.53 -9.93 -19.23
CA ASP A 375 -26.51 -9.36 -20.14
C ASP A 375 -27.61 -10.41 -20.32
N LYS A 376 -28.84 -10.10 -19.88
CA LYS A 376 -29.99 -10.93 -20.24
C LYS A 376 -30.02 -10.96 -21.76
N SER A 377 -29.78 -12.16 -22.29
CA SER A 377 -29.97 -12.52 -23.71
C SER A 377 -31.30 -12.02 -24.23
#